data_AF-A0A7S4NW72-F1
#
_entry.id   AF-A0A7S4NW72-F1
#
_cell.length_a   1.000
_cell.length_b   1.000
_cell.length_c   1.000
_cell.angle_alpha   90.00
_cell.angle_beta   90.00
_cell.angle_gamma   90.00
#
_symmetry.space_group_name_H-M   'P 1'
#
loop_
_entity.id
_entity.type
_entity.pdbx_description
1 polymer ?
#
loop_
_entity_poly.entity_id
_entity_poly.type
_entity_poly.pdbx_seq_one_letter_code
_entity_poly.pdbx_strand_id
1 'polypeptide(L)'
;SASSSSSSSSASRPRMMTLPPRMRTMTTPKTTGVVTKKSYIEHDWPKIREVFCHVLMDPHTIRFSQEEVHRHIYHTCNCNMGETFFRDVNQTVLNFLEGLLSSFKTVDNLLFLSVLAS
;
A
#
# COMPACT_ATOMS: atom_id res chain seq x y z
N SER A 1 -50.23 -38.16 -43.99
CA SER A 1 -48.78 -38.40 -43.96
C SER A 1 -48.05 -37.11 -44.28
N ALA A 2 -47.16 -36.70 -43.36
CA ALA A 2 -46.05 -35.74 -43.52
C ALA A 2 -46.34 -34.29 -43.99
N SER A 3 -46.39 -33.38 -43.01
CA SER A 3 -45.50 -32.21 -42.78
C SER A 3 -44.37 -31.98 -43.81
N SER A 4 -43.85 -30.79 -44.10
CA SER A 4 -43.89 -29.48 -43.44
C SER A 4 -43.17 -28.46 -44.33
N SER A 5 -43.58 -27.20 -44.23
CA SER A 5 -42.96 -25.99 -44.75
C SER A 5 -41.61 -25.67 -44.09
N SER A 6 -40.71 -24.98 -44.81
CA SER A 6 -39.77 -24.05 -44.19
C SER A 6 -39.27 -23.00 -45.20
N SER A 7 -39.57 -21.75 -44.85
CA SER A 7 -39.18 -20.53 -45.56
C SER A 7 -37.79 -20.11 -45.10
N SER A 8 -36.91 -19.83 -46.06
CA SER A 8 -35.59 -19.26 -45.84
C SER A 8 -35.68 -17.77 -45.49
N SER A 9 -35.13 -17.37 -44.36
CA SER A 9 -34.90 -15.97 -44.01
C SER A 9 -33.56 -15.83 -43.27
N SER A 10 -32.69 -15.03 -43.87
CA SER A 10 -31.36 -14.67 -43.40
C SER A 10 -31.39 -14.13 -41.97
N ALA A 11 -30.65 -14.76 -41.07
CA ALA A 11 -30.33 -14.24 -39.75
C ALA A 11 -28.81 -14.21 -39.58
N SER A 12 -28.28 -13.00 -39.48
CA SER A 12 -26.88 -12.68 -39.19
C SER A 12 -26.43 -13.34 -37.88
N ARG A 13 -25.38 -14.16 -37.94
CA ARG A 13 -24.73 -14.74 -36.76
C ARG A 13 -24.02 -13.65 -35.94
N PRO A 14 -24.23 -13.54 -34.62
CA PRO A 14 -23.33 -12.75 -33.78
C PRO A 14 -21.98 -13.47 -33.65
N ARG A 15 -20.89 -12.77 -33.97
CA ARG A 15 -19.52 -13.23 -33.69
C ARG A 15 -19.37 -13.43 -32.19
N MET A 16 -18.94 -14.63 -31.77
CA MET A 16 -18.43 -14.85 -30.41
C MET A 16 -17.25 -13.89 -30.18
N MET A 17 -17.45 -12.89 -29.34
CA MET A 17 -16.33 -12.19 -28.71
C MET A 17 -15.72 -13.17 -27.70
N THR A 18 -14.55 -13.70 -28.03
CA THR A 18 -13.71 -14.40 -27.08
C THR A 18 -13.25 -13.37 -26.04
N LEU A 19 -13.88 -13.38 -24.87
CA LEU A 19 -13.44 -12.58 -23.72
C LEU A 19 -11.98 -12.93 -23.41
N PRO A 20 -11.09 -11.94 -23.13
CA PRO A 20 -9.74 -12.22 -22.71
C PRO A 20 -9.75 -13.09 -21.45
N PRO A 21 -8.76 -13.98 -21.26
CA PRO A 21 -8.71 -14.85 -20.10
C PRO A 21 -8.76 -13.98 -18.85
N ARG A 22 -9.87 -14.13 -18.12
CA ARG A 22 -10.09 -13.60 -16.78
C ARG A 22 -8.77 -13.65 -16.03
N MET A 23 -8.25 -12.49 -15.63
CA MET A 23 -7.20 -12.40 -14.63
C MET A 23 -7.53 -13.43 -13.57
N ARG A 24 -6.63 -14.41 -13.40
CA ARG A 24 -6.76 -15.41 -12.35
C ARG A 24 -7.08 -14.61 -11.10
N THR A 25 -8.30 -14.78 -10.59
CA THR A 25 -8.63 -14.39 -9.23
C THR A 25 -7.51 -14.97 -8.40
N MET A 26 -6.59 -14.12 -7.93
CA MET A 26 -5.71 -14.50 -6.84
C MET A 26 -6.69 -14.92 -5.76
N THR A 27 -6.84 -16.23 -5.61
CA THR A 27 -7.44 -16.83 -4.42
C THR A 27 -6.58 -16.30 -3.30
N THR A 28 -7.07 -15.24 -2.67
CA THR A 28 -6.53 -14.77 -1.41
C THR A 28 -6.47 -16.01 -0.53
N PRO A 29 -5.29 -16.41 -0.02
CA PRO A 29 -5.28 -17.41 1.00
C PRO A 29 -6.19 -16.86 2.09
N LYS A 30 -7.25 -17.59 2.40
CA LYS A 30 -8.15 -17.30 3.50
C LYS A 30 -7.32 -17.52 4.75
N THR A 31 -6.50 -16.54 5.12
CA THR A 31 -5.70 -16.58 6.33
C THR A 31 -6.69 -16.42 7.47
N THR A 32 -7.15 -17.55 7.98
CA THR A 32 -7.86 -17.71 9.26
C THR A 32 -6.90 -17.42 10.42
N GLY A 33 -6.31 -16.23 10.41
CA GLY A 33 -5.60 -15.65 11.53
C GLY A 33 -6.28 -14.33 11.84
N VAL A 34 -6.97 -14.25 12.98
CA VAL A 34 -7.33 -12.96 13.55
C VAL A 34 -6.01 -12.29 13.89
N VAL A 35 -5.51 -11.40 13.02
CA VAL A 35 -4.36 -10.57 13.36
C VAL A 35 -4.81 -9.67 14.47
N THR A 36 -4.34 -9.98 15.68
CA THR A 36 -4.60 -9.15 16.83
C THR A 36 -3.81 -7.86 16.68
N LYS A 37 -4.33 -6.78 17.26
CA LYS A 37 -3.59 -5.50 17.38
C LYS A 37 -2.16 -5.70 17.90
N LYS A 38 -1.96 -6.71 18.76
CA LYS A 38 -0.65 -7.13 19.27
C LYS A 38 0.29 -7.61 18.16
N SER A 39 -0.15 -8.51 17.30
CA SER A 39 0.64 -9.02 16.16
C SER A 39 1.04 -7.92 15.19
N TYR A 40 0.14 -6.96 14.92
CA TYR A 40 0.45 -5.81 14.08
C TYR A 40 1.56 -4.95 14.70
N ILE A 41 1.43 -4.59 15.99
CA ILE A 41 2.40 -3.74 16.70
C ILE A 41 3.76 -4.42 16.84
N GLU A 42 3.79 -5.72 17.11
CA GLU A 42 5.02 -6.46 17.41
C GLU A 42 5.78 -6.93 16.16
N HIS A 43 5.10 -7.13 15.03
CA HIS A 43 5.71 -7.78 13.86
C HIS A 43 5.60 -6.99 12.55
N ASP A 44 4.40 -6.51 12.20
CA ASP A 44 4.18 -5.87 10.89
C ASP A 44 4.57 -4.39 10.90
N TRP A 45 4.12 -3.64 11.91
CA TRP A 45 4.36 -2.20 12.00
C TRP A 45 5.84 -1.80 12.09
N PRO A 46 6.70 -2.47 12.88
CA PRO A 46 8.11 -2.08 12.98
C PRO A 46 8.83 -2.13 11.63
N LYS A 47 8.57 -3.18 10.82
CA LYS A 47 9.15 -3.34 9.49
C LYS A 47 8.65 -2.28 8.51
N ILE A 48 7.35 -2.05 8.49
CA ILE A 48 6.72 -1.01 7.67
C ILE A 48 7.31 0.36 8.04
N ARG A 49 7.37 0.66 9.35
CA ARG A 49 7.89 1.92 9.87
C ARG A 49 9.36 2.12 9.51
N GLU A 50 10.18 1.09 9.63
CA GLU A 50 11.60 1.14 9.24
C GLU A 50 11.75 1.55 7.77
N VAL A 51 10.99 0.92 6.86
CA VAL A 51 11.00 1.27 5.44
C VAL A 51 10.54 2.72 5.22
N PHE A 52 9.45 3.15 5.86
CA PHE A 52 8.99 4.54 5.77
C PHE A 52 10.04 5.54 6.27
N CYS A 53 10.71 5.25 7.39
CA CYS A 53 11.78 6.10 7.91
C CYS A 53 12.96 6.17 6.94
N HIS A 54 13.36 5.05 6.32
CA HIS A 54 14.41 5.05 5.31
C HIS A 54 14.01 5.83 4.06
N VAL A 55 12.77 5.70 3.58
CA VAL A 55 12.27 6.54 2.46
C VAL A 55 12.35 8.03 2.76
N LEU A 56 12.05 8.43 4.01
CA LEU A 56 12.07 9.84 4.43
C LEU A 56 13.50 10.39 4.66
N MET A 57 14.44 9.54 5.07
CA MET A 57 15.82 9.95 5.44
C MET A 57 16.82 9.68 4.31
N ASP A 58 16.92 8.43 3.85
CA ASP A 58 17.82 7.98 2.79
C ASP A 58 17.30 6.68 2.14
N PRO A 59 16.69 6.75 0.94
CA PRO A 59 16.10 5.58 0.29
C PRO A 59 17.13 4.52 -0.11
N HIS A 60 18.43 4.84 -0.18
CA HIS A 60 19.48 3.88 -0.52
C HIS A 60 19.82 2.91 0.61
N THR A 61 19.32 3.17 1.82
CA THR A 61 19.57 2.35 3.02
C THR A 61 18.49 1.30 3.28
N ILE A 62 17.45 1.23 2.44
CA ILE A 62 16.36 0.26 2.55
C ILE A 62 16.88 -1.15 2.33
N ARG A 63 16.73 -2.02 3.34
CA ARG A 63 17.17 -3.43 3.31
C ARG A 63 16.07 -4.41 2.86
N PHE A 64 14.83 -3.93 2.77
CA PHE A 64 13.67 -4.75 2.43
C PHE A 64 13.38 -4.71 0.93
N SER A 65 12.97 -5.84 0.35
CA SER A 65 12.48 -5.86 -1.02
C SER A 65 11.09 -5.22 -1.12
N GLN A 66 10.77 -4.66 -2.29
CA GLN A 66 9.46 -4.05 -2.52
C GLN A 66 8.32 -5.07 -2.34
N GLU A 67 8.50 -6.32 -2.75
CA GLU A 67 7.52 -7.39 -2.52
C GLU A 67 7.30 -7.70 -1.03
N GLU A 68 8.34 -7.66 -0.19
CA GLU A 68 8.20 -7.92 1.25
C GLU A 68 7.35 -6.83 1.92
N VAL A 69 7.62 -5.57 1.58
CA VAL A 69 6.86 -4.42 2.09
C VAL A 69 5.40 -4.47 1.65
N HIS A 70 5.16 -4.72 0.36
CA HIS A 70 3.80 -4.86 -0.16
C HIS A 70 3.03 -5.99 0.54
N ARG A 71 3.69 -7.10 0.89
CA ARG A 71 3.06 -8.21 1.62
C ARG A 71 2.62 -7.79 3.01
N HIS A 72 3.46 -7.08 3.76
CA HIS A 72 3.13 -6.61 5.10
C HIS A 72 2.00 -5.56 5.09
N ILE A 73 1.99 -4.65 4.12
CA ILE A 73 0.91 -3.68 3.94
C ILE A 73 -0.39 -4.39 3.57
N TYR A 74 -0.35 -5.31 2.60
CA TYR A 74 -1.53 -6.06 2.16
C TYR A 74 -2.13 -6.92 3.29
N HIS A 75 -1.28 -7.58 4.06
CA HIS A 75 -1.67 -8.31 5.27
C HIS A 75 -2.37 -7.39 6.28
N THR A 76 -1.78 -6.24 6.59
CA THR A 76 -2.34 -5.26 7.53
C THR A 76 -3.71 -4.75 7.08
N CYS A 77 -3.84 -4.38 5.80
CA CYS A 77 -5.09 -3.87 5.24
C CYS A 77 -6.21 -4.91 5.22
N ASN A 78 -5.89 -6.19 4.95
CA ASN A 78 -6.86 -7.28 4.93
C ASN A 78 -7.34 -7.70 6.32
N CYS A 79 -6.64 -7.31 7.38
CA CYS A 79 -6.96 -7.70 8.75
C CYS A 79 -7.73 -6.61 9.53
N ASN A 80 -8.47 -5.74 8.85
CA ASN A 80 -9.20 -4.61 9.44
C ASN A 80 -8.34 -3.62 10.24
N MET A 81 -7.01 -3.65 10.08
CA MET A 81 -6.09 -2.72 10.74
C MET A 81 -5.82 -1.47 9.89
N GLY A 82 -6.47 -1.33 8.73
CA GLY A 82 -6.22 -0.24 7.77
C GLY A 82 -6.35 1.17 8.37
N GLU A 83 -7.35 1.42 9.21
CA GLU A 83 -7.51 2.71 9.87
C GLU A 83 -6.37 3.01 10.86
N THR A 84 -5.97 2.00 11.65
CA THR A 84 -4.84 2.13 12.58
C THR A 84 -3.54 2.33 11.82
N PHE A 85 -3.31 1.57 10.75
CA PHE A 85 -2.17 1.71 9.87
C PHE A 85 -2.07 3.12 9.28
N PHE A 86 -3.17 3.67 8.74
CA PHE A 86 -3.16 5.02 8.17
C PHE A 86 -2.84 6.09 9.22
N ARG A 87 -3.41 5.96 10.43
CA ARG A 87 -3.09 6.85 11.55
C ARG A 87 -1.61 6.78 11.92
N ASP A 88 -1.05 5.58 12.04
CA ASP A 88 0.32 5.38 12.50
C ASP A 88 1.34 5.86 11.44
N VAL A 89 1.02 5.72 10.14
CA VAL A 89 1.77 6.32 9.03
C VAL A 89 1.74 7.85 9.12
N ASN A 90 0.56 8.46 9.24
CA ASN A 90 0.44 9.92 9.35
C ASN A 90 1.20 10.47 10.55
N GLN A 91 1.11 9.80 11.71
CA GLN A 91 1.83 10.22 12.90
C GLN A 91 3.35 10.16 12.69
N THR A 92 3.84 9.12 12.00
CA THR A 92 5.27 8.99 11.69
C THR A 92 5.76 10.12 10.78
N VAL A 93 4.97 10.48 9.76
CA VAL A 93 5.29 11.60 8.86
C VAL A 93 5.26 12.94 9.60
N LEU A 94 4.25 13.18 10.44
CA LEU A 94 4.16 14.41 11.23
C LEU A 94 5.35 14.55 12.18
N ASN A 95 5.72 13.50 12.92
CA ASN A 95 6.88 13.50 13.81
C ASN A 95 8.18 13.80 13.05
N PHE A 96 8.32 13.27 11.83
CA PHE A 96 9.47 13.56 10.98
C PHE A 96 9.51 15.04 10.55
N LEU A 97 8.39 15.60 10.10
CA LEU A 97 8.29 17.00 9.72
C LEU A 97 8.56 17.95 10.90
N GLU A 98 8.04 17.63 12.09
CA GLU A 98 8.32 18.38 13.32
C GLU A 98 9.82 18.35 13.68
N GLY A 99 10.47 17.20 13.53
CA GLY A 99 11.92 17.05 13.72
C GLY A 99 12.74 17.88 12.74
N LEU A 100 12.36 17.89 11.47
CA LEU A 100 13.00 18.74 10.45
C LEU A 100 12.84 20.23 10.77
N LEU A 101 11.62 20.68 11.08
CA LEU A 101 11.35 22.08 11.42
C LEU A 101 12.12 22.53 12.67
N SER A 102 12.24 21.67 13.68
CA SER A 102 13.03 21.94 14.88
C SER A 102 14.52 22.05 14.57
N SER A 103 15.02 21.22 13.65
CA SER A 103 16.41 21.27 13.19
C SER A 103 16.71 22.58 12.44
N PHE A 104 15.82 23.02 11.55
CA PHE A 104 15.96 24.31 10.85
C PHE A 104 15.98 25.49 11.82
N LYS A 105 15.04 25.56 12.77
CA LYS A 105 15.05 26.61 13.81
C LYS A 105 16.34 26.63 14.61
N THR A 106 16.91 25.45 14.90
CA THR A 106 18.18 25.35 15.62
C THR A 106 19.33 25.92 14.79
N VAL A 107 19.37 25.63 13.49
CA VAL A 107 20.38 26.18 12.57
C VAL A 107 20.25 27.69 12.43
N ASP A 108 19.03 28.22 12.28
CA ASP A 108 18.79 29.66 12.21
C ASP A 108 19.20 30.37 13.51
N ASN A 109 18.90 29.77 14.66
CA ASN A 109 19.31 30.30 15.96
C ASN A 109 20.85 30.30 16.11
N LEU A 110 21.52 29.24 15.65
CA LEU A 110 22.99 29.16 15.67
C LEU A 110 23.63 30.19 14.72
N LEU A 111 23.07 30.38 13.52
CA LEU A 111 23.49 31.42 12.58
C LEU A 111 23.30 32.81 13.17
N PHE A 112 22.13 33.09 13.76
CA PHE A 112 21.85 34.37 14.41
C PHE A 112 22.81 34.65 15.57
N LEU A 113 23.10 33.65 16.41
CA LEU A 113 24.08 33.77 17.48
C LEU A 113 25.50 34.01 16.96
N SER A 114 25.88 33.39 15.83
CA SER A 114 27.20 33.61 15.22
C SER A 114 27.37 35.03 14.69
N VAL A 115 26.30 35.64 14.16
CA VAL A 115 26.27 37.04 13.71
C VAL A 115 26.34 38.01 14.89
N LEU A 116 25.69 37.72 16.01
CA LEU A 116 25.75 38.55 17.23
C LEU A 116 27.08 38.44 17.98
N ALA A 117 27.81 37.33 17.83
CA ALA A 117 29.10 37.09 18.45
C ALA A 117 30.29 37.65 17.64
N SER A 118 30.05 38.19 16.44
CA SER A 118 31.04 38.82 15.56
C SER A 118 30.96 40.34 15.65
#